data_AF-A0A849DDW3-F1
#
_entry.id   AF-A0A849DDW3-F1
#
_cell.length_a   1.000
_cell.length_b   1.000
_cell.length_c   1.000
_cell.angle_alpha   90.00
_cell.angle_beta   90.00
_cell.angle_gamma   90.00
#
_symmetry.space_group_name_H-M   'P 1'
#
loop_
_entity.id
_entity.type
_entity.pdbx_description
1 polymer ?
#
loop_
_entity_poly.entity_id
_entity_poly.type
_entity_poly.pdbx_seq_one_letter_code
_entity_poly.pdbx_strand_id
1 'polypeptide(L)'
;MKTTSLKLSALASALLLAGCGGGGSSSTDIANTTSKITGTVPGTLIEAFCEDGSYYQVKSTENDTDKHPFEIEVPNTLSCSLVMTTNENNETTRVITQIGIITPDANGTLFTAASDIDLGHIPLAMDPSDSDADGDHVSDDILNIQVADTSIVIELENPLDDDDDGLVNVYEDDDNDNISNYYDDDDDGDGEDDSQDYDNDGDEIDGNDNDLDGDGIDNDDDVDDDNDGERDDEDSDDDNDGLDDYLDSDDDNDGIDDDEEDSSNTTTNIILPTNYTVNAGRLLGSQCAQCHGTNGVSSNEWDSIAGEDNLADEIFEDDEPIMSAQAHGYTSEEIVLIGNWLKTLNTND
;
A
#
# COMPACT_ATOMS: atom_id res chain seq x y z
N MET A 1 20.31 70.84 39.14
CA MET A 1 18.96 71.40 39.39
C MET A 1 17.95 70.52 38.69
N LYS A 2 16.92 70.09 39.42
CA LYS A 2 15.75 69.34 38.93
C LYS A 2 14.92 70.20 37.98
N THR A 3 14.29 69.57 37.00
CA THR A 3 12.86 69.72 36.61
C THR A 3 12.55 68.67 35.53
N THR A 4 11.94 67.54 35.88
CA THR A 4 10.49 67.23 35.86
C THR A 4 9.88 67.00 34.48
N SER A 5 9.30 65.80 34.39
CA SER A 5 8.57 65.14 33.29
C SER A 5 7.30 65.86 32.84
N LEU A 6 6.85 65.57 31.61
CA LEU A 6 5.42 65.47 31.30
C LEU A 6 5.20 64.42 30.20
N LYS A 7 4.33 63.45 30.51
CA LYS A 7 3.85 62.41 29.60
C LYS A 7 2.87 63.02 28.59
N LEU A 8 2.86 62.53 27.36
CA LEU A 8 1.66 62.57 26.51
C LEU A 8 1.40 61.18 25.94
N SER A 9 0.27 60.63 26.36
CA SER A 9 -0.35 59.41 25.85
C SER A 9 -1.04 59.73 24.53
N ALA A 10 -0.86 58.87 23.53
CA ALA A 10 -1.81 58.69 22.45
C ALA A 10 -1.88 57.19 22.12
N LEU A 11 -2.93 56.58 22.64
CA LEU A 11 -3.51 55.32 22.17
C LEU A 11 -4.13 55.60 20.79
N ALA A 12 -3.91 54.74 19.79
CA ALA A 12 -4.98 54.12 19.00
C ALA A 12 -4.46 53.35 17.77
N SER A 13 -4.92 52.11 17.71
CA SER A 13 -5.28 51.30 16.53
C SER A 13 -4.17 50.80 15.60
N ALA A 14 -3.82 49.55 15.86
CA ALA A 14 -3.36 48.59 14.87
C ALA A 14 -4.37 48.46 13.71
N LEU A 15 -3.85 48.48 12.50
CA LEU A 15 -4.51 47.96 11.30
C LEU A 15 -3.55 46.91 10.73
N LEU A 16 -3.79 45.66 11.09
CA LEU A 16 -3.12 44.50 10.49
C LEU A 16 -3.73 44.30 9.11
N LEU A 17 -3.00 44.70 8.06
CA LEU A 17 -3.20 44.14 6.73
C LEU A 17 -2.32 42.89 6.64
N ALA A 18 -2.94 41.72 6.74
CA ALA A 18 -2.36 40.48 6.26
C ALA A 18 -2.33 40.55 4.72
N GLY A 19 -1.17 40.91 4.17
CA GLY A 19 -0.87 40.64 2.78
C GLY A 19 -0.43 39.18 2.67
N CYS A 20 -1.19 38.40 1.90
CA CYS A 20 -0.78 37.09 1.42
C CYS A 20 0.53 37.27 0.64
N GLY A 21 1.65 36.90 1.25
CA GLY A 21 2.92 36.75 0.57
C GLY A 21 2.94 35.36 -0.03
N GLY A 22 2.99 35.29 -1.36
CA GLY A 22 3.26 34.04 -2.06
C GLY A 22 4.60 33.48 -1.57
N GLY A 23 4.53 32.30 -0.95
CA GLY A 23 5.69 31.47 -0.73
C GLY A 23 6.08 30.87 -2.08
N GLY A 24 7.30 31.15 -2.53
CA GLY A 24 7.93 30.23 -3.45
C GLY A 24 8.18 28.93 -2.70
N SER A 25 7.76 27.82 -3.29
CA SER A 25 8.30 26.51 -2.94
C SER A 25 9.81 26.59 -3.11
N SER A 26 10.50 26.77 -1.99
CA SER A 26 11.79 26.13 -1.85
C SER A 26 11.41 24.69 -1.63
N SER A 27 11.51 23.87 -2.67
CA SER A 27 11.75 22.45 -2.52
C SER A 27 12.83 22.34 -1.44
N THR A 28 12.40 21.94 -0.26
CA THR A 28 13.33 21.36 0.69
C THR A 28 13.69 20.05 0.03
N ASP A 29 14.87 20.00 -0.60
CA ASP A 29 15.53 18.74 -0.91
C ASP A 29 15.47 17.93 0.40
N ILE A 30 14.50 17.02 0.52
CA ILE A 30 14.63 15.91 1.43
C ILE A 30 15.86 15.23 0.87
N ALA A 31 16.97 15.26 1.61
CA ALA A 31 18.08 14.42 1.21
C ALA A 31 17.50 13.00 1.21
N ASN A 32 17.37 12.37 0.03
CA ASN A 32 17.03 10.96 -0.09
C ASN A 32 18.10 10.20 0.69
N THR A 33 17.78 9.91 1.95
CA THR A 33 18.69 9.20 2.82
C THR A 33 18.43 7.73 2.56
N THR A 34 19.42 7.08 1.96
CA THR A 34 19.38 5.66 1.68
C THR A 34 20.07 4.85 2.78
N SER A 35 19.77 3.57 2.82
CA SER A 35 20.47 2.55 3.59
C SER A 35 20.99 1.48 2.64
N LYS A 36 22.16 0.93 2.94
CA LYS A 36 22.72 -0.19 2.16
C LYS A 36 22.25 -1.53 2.72
N ILE A 37 21.66 -2.36 1.89
CA ILE A 37 21.44 -3.78 2.20
C ILE A 37 22.53 -4.58 1.50
N THR A 38 23.27 -5.37 2.27
CA THR A 38 24.45 -6.11 1.80
C THR A 38 24.37 -7.58 2.16
N GLY A 39 25.05 -8.41 1.39
CA GLY A 39 25.15 -9.83 1.68
C GLY A 39 25.91 -10.60 0.62
N THR A 40 25.73 -11.91 0.61
CA THR A 40 26.25 -12.83 -0.40
C THR A 40 25.21 -13.86 -0.78
N VAL A 41 24.98 -14.03 -2.07
CA VAL A 41 24.05 -15.00 -2.65
C VAL A 41 24.79 -15.99 -3.56
N PRO A 42 24.25 -17.19 -3.81
CA PRO A 42 24.74 -18.08 -4.87
C PRO A 42 24.24 -17.64 -6.27
N GLY A 43 23.24 -16.75 -6.33
CA GLY A 43 22.64 -16.21 -7.57
C GLY A 43 23.09 -14.79 -7.92
N THR A 44 22.29 -14.11 -8.75
CA THR A 44 22.75 -13.01 -9.60
C THR A 44 21.88 -11.76 -9.55
N LEU A 45 20.55 -11.84 -9.42
CA LEU A 45 19.66 -10.66 -9.38
C LEU A 45 19.06 -10.48 -7.98
N ILE A 46 18.99 -9.22 -7.54
CA ILE A 46 18.39 -8.79 -6.29
C ILE A 46 17.52 -7.58 -6.62
N GLU A 47 16.27 -7.64 -6.23
CA GLU A 47 15.23 -6.66 -6.53
C GLU A 47 14.60 -6.19 -5.22
N ALA A 48 14.17 -4.93 -5.20
CA ALA A 48 13.48 -4.32 -4.08
C ALA A 48 12.32 -3.48 -4.60
N PHE A 49 11.11 -3.85 -4.19
CA PHE A 49 9.85 -3.16 -4.46
C PHE A 49 9.46 -2.41 -3.19
N CYS A 50 9.10 -1.13 -3.28
CA CYS A 50 8.88 -0.30 -2.10
C CYS A 50 7.42 0.15 -1.99
N GLU A 51 6.97 0.50 -0.78
CA GLU A 51 5.58 0.89 -0.49
C GLU A 51 5.09 2.19 -1.17
N ASP A 52 5.95 2.82 -1.97
CA ASP A 52 5.66 4.01 -2.77
C ASP A 52 5.89 3.76 -4.26
N GLY A 53 5.90 2.49 -4.69
CA GLY A 53 6.15 2.07 -6.07
C GLY A 53 7.63 1.88 -6.39
N SER A 54 8.49 2.77 -5.86
CA SER A 54 9.88 2.81 -6.33
C SER A 54 10.63 1.47 -6.34
N TYR A 55 11.18 1.14 -7.51
CA TYR A 55 11.90 -0.12 -7.72
C TYR A 55 13.41 0.06 -7.81
N TYR A 56 14.10 -0.94 -7.25
CA TYR A 56 15.55 -0.97 -7.25
C TYR A 56 16.05 -2.37 -7.55
N GLN A 57 16.97 -2.46 -8.52
CA GLN A 57 17.66 -3.72 -8.81
C GLN A 57 19.18 -3.62 -8.77
N VAL A 58 19.82 -4.72 -8.39
CA VAL A 58 21.27 -4.88 -8.51
C VAL A 58 21.64 -6.32 -8.85
N LYS A 59 22.70 -6.46 -9.66
CA LYS A 59 23.33 -7.76 -9.89
C LYS A 59 24.48 -8.03 -8.93
N SER A 60 24.50 -9.23 -8.36
CA SER A 60 25.60 -9.72 -7.52
C SER A 60 26.91 -9.77 -8.32
N THR A 61 28.05 -9.61 -7.64
CA THR A 61 29.36 -9.61 -8.27
C THR A 61 29.96 -11.02 -8.29
N GLU A 62 29.98 -11.65 -9.46
CA GLU A 62 30.69 -12.93 -9.68
C GLU A 62 32.17 -12.81 -9.27
N ASN A 63 32.63 -13.78 -8.48
CA ASN A 63 33.95 -13.76 -7.84
C ASN A 63 34.64 -15.14 -7.79
N ASP A 64 34.21 -16.06 -8.66
CA ASP A 64 34.61 -17.47 -8.76
C ASP A 64 34.36 -18.27 -7.45
N THR A 65 33.35 -17.87 -6.66
CA THR A 65 32.94 -18.56 -5.43
C THR A 65 31.43 -18.68 -5.36
N ASP A 66 30.89 -19.65 -4.61
CA ASP A 66 29.43 -19.80 -4.40
C ASP A 66 28.82 -18.71 -3.49
N LYS A 67 29.49 -17.56 -3.34
CA LYS A 67 29.15 -16.44 -2.45
C LYS A 67 29.44 -15.10 -3.14
N HIS A 68 28.57 -14.73 -4.06
CA HIS A 68 28.65 -13.50 -4.81
C HIS A 68 28.14 -12.33 -3.97
N PRO A 69 28.97 -11.33 -3.65
CA PRO A 69 28.55 -10.17 -2.87
C PRO A 69 27.60 -9.28 -3.68
N PHE A 70 26.63 -8.69 -2.99
CA PHE A 70 25.75 -7.64 -3.51
C PHE A 70 25.66 -6.48 -2.52
N GLU A 71 25.29 -5.32 -3.03
CA GLU A 71 24.99 -4.11 -2.26
C GLU A 71 23.90 -3.36 -3.03
N ILE A 72 22.70 -3.27 -2.44
CA ILE A 72 21.58 -2.48 -2.95
C ILE A 72 21.34 -1.30 -2.01
N GLU A 73 21.08 -0.11 -2.55
CA GLU A 73 20.73 1.08 -1.77
C GLU A 73 19.23 1.32 -1.91
N VAL A 74 18.53 1.30 -0.78
CA VAL A 74 17.08 1.57 -0.72
C VAL A 74 16.81 2.78 0.18
N PRO A 75 15.68 3.50 0.02
CA PRO A 75 15.32 4.58 0.92
C PRO A 75 15.20 4.10 2.37
N ASN A 76 15.74 4.87 3.32
CA ASN A 76 15.76 4.43 4.72
C ASN A 76 14.51 4.79 5.52
N THR A 77 13.54 5.39 4.86
CA THR A 77 12.23 5.80 5.40
C THR A 77 11.07 5.02 4.82
N LEU A 78 11.29 4.30 3.72
CA LEU A 78 10.27 3.52 3.03
C LEU A 78 10.46 2.05 3.37
N SER A 79 9.35 1.35 3.42
CA SER A 79 9.34 -0.10 3.58
C SER A 79 9.46 -0.73 2.20
N CYS A 80 10.30 -1.76 2.07
CA CYS A 80 10.47 -2.45 0.81
C CYS A 80 10.45 -3.97 1.03
N SER A 81 9.94 -4.68 0.03
CA SER A 81 10.00 -6.13 -0.14
C SER A 81 11.30 -6.49 -0.88
N LEU A 82 11.81 -7.70 -0.69
CA LEU A 82 13.02 -8.16 -1.39
C LEU A 82 12.75 -9.48 -2.11
N VAL A 83 12.93 -9.47 -3.42
CA VAL A 83 12.93 -10.66 -4.26
C VAL A 83 14.35 -10.94 -4.73
N MET A 84 14.75 -12.22 -4.74
CA MET A 84 16.06 -12.62 -5.25
C MET A 84 15.95 -13.74 -6.26
N THR A 85 16.48 -13.48 -7.45
CA THR A 85 16.41 -14.41 -8.57
C THR A 85 17.77 -15.05 -8.85
N THR A 86 17.81 -16.39 -8.79
CA THR A 86 18.98 -17.17 -9.22
C THR A 86 18.84 -17.63 -10.65
N ASN A 87 19.97 -17.79 -11.35
CA ASN A 87 20.00 -18.18 -12.76
C ASN A 87 19.09 -17.29 -13.65
N GLU A 88 18.98 -16.00 -13.33
CA GLU A 88 18.07 -15.02 -13.94
C GLU A 88 18.09 -15.01 -15.48
N ASN A 89 19.25 -15.27 -16.10
CA ASN A 89 19.38 -15.31 -17.57
C ASN A 89 18.98 -16.67 -18.19
N ASN A 90 18.32 -17.57 -17.46
CA ASN A 90 17.92 -18.88 -17.95
C ASN A 90 16.53 -19.27 -17.46
N GLU A 91 15.54 -19.03 -18.31
CA GLU A 91 14.12 -19.41 -18.16
C GLU A 91 13.91 -20.82 -17.59
N THR A 92 14.75 -21.81 -17.96
CA THR A 92 14.53 -23.22 -17.53
C THR A 92 15.08 -23.58 -16.14
N THR A 93 15.95 -22.75 -15.58
CA THR A 93 16.60 -23.03 -14.28
C THR A 93 16.50 -21.86 -13.33
N ARG A 94 15.81 -20.79 -13.71
CA ARG A 94 15.56 -19.64 -12.88
C ARG A 94 14.81 -20.08 -11.62
N VAL A 95 15.17 -19.49 -10.50
CA VAL A 95 14.41 -19.64 -9.26
C VAL A 95 14.26 -18.26 -8.64
N ILE A 96 13.02 -17.80 -8.58
CA ILE A 96 12.62 -16.58 -7.89
C ILE A 96 12.37 -16.95 -6.43
N THR A 97 12.78 -16.10 -5.50
CA THR A 97 12.65 -16.38 -4.07
C THR A 97 12.38 -15.11 -3.31
N GLN A 98 11.20 -15.08 -2.70
CA GLN A 98 10.77 -14.02 -1.81
C GLN A 98 11.51 -14.07 -0.46
N ILE A 99 12.02 -12.92 -0.01
CA ILE A 99 12.86 -12.83 1.19
C ILE A 99 12.06 -12.23 2.36
N GLY A 100 11.68 -13.10 3.30
CA GLY A 100 11.14 -12.67 4.59
C GLY A 100 12.23 -12.26 5.57
N ILE A 101 11.96 -11.24 6.39
CA ILE A 101 12.84 -10.82 7.48
C ILE A 101 12.23 -11.18 8.83
N ILE A 102 13.04 -11.79 9.70
CA ILE A 102 12.65 -12.09 11.08
C ILE A 102 13.52 -11.31 12.06
N THR A 103 12.87 -10.45 12.81
CA THR A 103 13.43 -9.73 13.96
C THR A 103 13.04 -10.42 15.27
N PRO A 104 13.58 -10.02 16.43
CA PRO A 104 13.15 -10.57 17.72
C PRO A 104 11.67 -10.38 18.06
N ASP A 105 11.04 -9.35 17.47
CA ASP A 105 9.70 -8.88 17.85
C ASP A 105 8.64 -9.08 16.75
N ALA A 106 9.05 -9.28 15.49
CA ALA A 106 8.15 -9.43 14.33
C ALA A 106 8.79 -10.24 13.18
N ASN A 107 7.96 -10.72 12.26
CA ASN A 107 8.34 -11.33 10.98
C ASN A 107 7.41 -10.80 9.87
N GLY A 108 7.94 -10.65 8.67
CA GLY A 108 7.20 -10.17 7.50
C GLY A 108 8.12 -10.04 6.29
N THR A 109 7.54 -9.72 5.16
CA THR A 109 8.17 -9.57 3.85
C THR A 109 8.42 -8.10 3.51
N LEU A 110 7.54 -7.20 3.96
CA LEU A 110 7.72 -5.75 3.90
C LEU A 110 8.49 -5.20 5.12
N PHE A 111 9.56 -4.44 4.89
CA PHE A 111 10.34 -3.87 5.99
C PHE A 111 11.06 -2.56 5.67
N THR A 112 11.15 -1.66 6.66
CA THR A 112 11.95 -0.44 6.58
C THR A 112 13.39 -0.66 7.05
N ALA A 113 14.37 -0.31 6.21
CA ALA A 113 15.80 -0.34 6.53
C ALA A 113 16.30 1.00 7.08
N ALA A 114 16.14 1.27 8.38
CA ALA A 114 16.53 2.57 8.97
C ALA A 114 18.05 2.84 9.03
N SER A 115 18.88 1.83 8.78
CA SER A 115 20.34 1.93 8.63
C SER A 115 20.89 0.80 7.76
N ASP A 116 22.18 0.85 7.41
CA ASP A 116 22.84 -0.25 6.69
C ASP A 116 22.63 -1.62 7.37
N ILE A 117 22.26 -2.62 6.57
CA ILE A 117 21.98 -4.01 6.98
C ILE A 117 22.94 -4.96 6.25
N ASP A 118 23.44 -5.97 6.97
CA ASP A 118 24.19 -7.10 6.42
C ASP A 118 23.39 -8.38 6.66
N LEU A 119 22.80 -8.93 5.60
CA LEU A 119 22.02 -10.17 5.61
C LEU A 119 22.92 -11.42 5.64
N GLY A 120 24.24 -11.24 5.55
CA GLY A 120 25.21 -12.32 5.60
C GLY A 120 25.20 -13.17 4.33
N HIS A 121 25.06 -14.49 4.47
CA HIS A 121 24.98 -15.38 3.31
C HIS A 121 23.58 -15.96 3.23
N ILE A 122 22.90 -15.70 2.11
CA ILE A 122 21.54 -16.11 1.82
C ILE A 122 21.63 -17.37 0.93
N PRO A 123 21.22 -18.54 1.43
CA PRO A 123 21.38 -19.80 0.71
C PRO A 123 20.19 -20.05 -0.23
N LEU A 124 20.12 -19.30 -1.33
CA LEU A 124 19.06 -19.46 -2.34
C LEU A 124 19.13 -20.83 -3.03
N ALA A 125 17.98 -21.35 -3.43
CA ALA A 125 17.89 -22.52 -4.31
C ALA A 125 18.48 -22.18 -5.69
N MET A 126 19.06 -23.17 -6.35
CA MET A 126 19.68 -23.01 -7.69
C MET A 126 19.06 -23.94 -8.73
N ASP A 127 18.06 -24.72 -8.32
CA ASP A 127 17.32 -25.69 -9.11
C ASP A 127 15.84 -25.56 -8.70
N PRO A 128 14.92 -25.28 -9.63
CA PRO A 128 13.50 -25.10 -9.29
C PRO A 128 12.93 -26.32 -8.54
N SER A 129 13.41 -27.52 -8.84
CA SER A 129 12.91 -28.75 -8.20
C SER A 129 13.17 -28.86 -6.69
N ASP A 130 13.93 -27.92 -6.11
CA ASP A 130 14.13 -27.82 -4.67
C ASP A 130 12.97 -27.13 -3.93
N SER A 131 12.20 -26.24 -4.58
CA SER A 131 11.23 -25.36 -3.91
C SER A 131 10.03 -24.88 -4.76
N ASP A 132 9.87 -25.35 -5.99
CA ASP A 132 8.81 -24.93 -6.94
C ASP A 132 7.96 -26.16 -7.31
N ALA A 133 6.68 -26.18 -6.89
CA ALA A 133 5.80 -27.34 -7.02
C ALA A 133 4.82 -27.30 -8.20
N ASP A 134 4.35 -26.12 -8.57
CA ASP A 134 3.48 -25.79 -9.71
C ASP A 134 4.28 -25.68 -11.00
N GLY A 135 5.48 -25.12 -10.96
CA GLY A 135 6.41 -25.05 -12.09
C GLY A 135 6.52 -23.66 -12.69
N ASP A 136 6.11 -22.62 -11.96
CA ASP A 136 6.14 -21.20 -12.33
C ASP A 136 7.52 -20.55 -12.16
N HIS A 137 8.49 -21.29 -11.61
CA HIS A 137 9.83 -20.83 -11.22
C HIS A 137 9.91 -19.93 -9.98
N VAL A 138 8.80 -19.70 -9.29
CA VAL A 138 8.70 -19.04 -7.99
C VAL A 138 8.81 -20.08 -6.88
N SER A 139 9.36 -19.68 -5.75
CA SER A 139 9.58 -20.59 -4.62
C SER A 139 8.33 -20.65 -3.73
N ASP A 140 7.73 -21.83 -3.58
CA ASP A 140 6.57 -22.11 -2.70
C ASP A 140 6.76 -21.62 -1.24
N ASP A 141 8.02 -21.54 -0.78
CA ASP A 141 8.38 -21.13 0.57
C ASP A 141 9.10 -19.77 0.59
N ILE A 142 8.66 -18.86 1.46
CA ILE A 142 9.36 -17.61 1.77
C ILE A 142 10.68 -17.90 2.51
N LEU A 143 11.80 -17.41 1.96
CA LEU A 143 13.12 -17.59 2.58
C LEU A 143 13.37 -16.57 3.71
N ASN A 144 13.01 -17.00 4.92
CA ASN A 144 13.11 -16.15 6.10
C ASN A 144 14.55 -16.01 6.65
N ILE A 145 15.06 -14.77 6.70
CA ILE A 145 16.38 -14.43 7.23
C ILE A 145 16.28 -13.82 8.64
N GLN A 146 17.00 -14.44 9.58
CA GLN A 146 17.09 -13.95 10.96
C GLN A 146 18.08 -12.79 11.05
N VAL A 147 17.58 -11.60 11.37
CA VAL A 147 18.38 -10.40 11.60
C VAL A 147 18.36 -10.03 13.07
N ALA A 148 19.53 -9.79 13.65
CA ALA A 148 19.65 -9.37 15.05
C ALA A 148 19.58 -7.85 15.22
N ASP A 149 19.48 -7.11 14.12
CA ASP A 149 19.46 -5.64 14.12
C ASP A 149 18.09 -5.13 14.57
N THR A 150 18.09 -4.08 15.39
CA THR A 150 16.88 -3.38 15.85
C THR A 150 16.51 -2.21 14.94
N SER A 151 17.27 -2.01 13.86
CA SER A 151 17.09 -0.92 12.90
C SER A 151 16.21 -1.32 11.72
N ILE A 152 15.58 -2.50 11.81
CA ILE A 152 14.58 -2.97 10.88
C ILE A 152 13.22 -2.87 11.56
N VAL A 153 12.28 -2.24 10.88
CA VAL A 153 10.87 -2.22 11.25
C VAL A 153 10.13 -3.08 10.24
N ILE A 154 9.33 -4.02 10.72
CA ILE A 154 8.49 -4.86 9.86
C ILE A 154 7.11 -4.24 9.83
N GLU A 155 6.58 -4.04 8.62
CA GLU A 155 5.19 -3.61 8.43
C GLU A 155 4.29 -4.84 8.28
N LEU A 156 3.03 -4.71 8.71
CA LEU A 156 2.06 -5.81 8.72
C LEU A 156 1.00 -5.68 7.64
N GLU A 157 0.79 -4.48 7.12
CA GLU A 157 0.00 -4.22 5.93
C GLU A 157 1.03 -4.07 4.81
N ASN A 158 0.88 -4.88 3.76
CA ASN A 158 1.76 -4.89 2.62
C ASN A 158 0.89 -4.57 1.39
N PRO A 159 1.00 -3.37 0.80
CA PRO A 159 0.26 -3.06 -0.43
C PRO A 159 0.76 -3.89 -1.61
N LEU A 160 1.97 -4.47 -1.50
CA LEU A 160 2.58 -5.25 -2.55
C LEU A 160 2.20 -6.75 -2.52
N ASP A 161 1.17 -7.14 -1.77
CA ASP A 161 0.83 -8.53 -1.41
C ASP A 161 -0.64 -8.59 -1.03
N ASP A 162 -1.49 -8.57 -2.04
CA ASP A 162 -2.92 -8.34 -1.93
C ASP A 162 -3.67 -9.46 -1.21
N ASP A 163 -3.15 -10.67 -1.33
CA ASP A 163 -3.76 -11.88 -0.76
C ASP A 163 -3.17 -12.30 0.60
N ASP A 164 -2.18 -11.54 1.11
CA ASP A 164 -1.46 -11.74 2.37
C ASP A 164 -0.74 -13.11 2.45
N ASP A 165 -0.33 -13.71 1.34
CA ASP A 165 0.43 -14.97 1.34
C ASP A 165 1.94 -14.77 1.59
N GLY A 166 2.42 -13.55 1.35
CA GLY A 166 3.79 -13.09 1.58
C GLY A 166 4.67 -13.01 0.33
N LEU A 167 4.21 -13.49 -0.82
CA LEU A 167 4.76 -13.19 -2.15
C LEU A 167 4.42 -11.73 -2.54
N VAL A 168 4.97 -11.24 -3.64
CA VAL A 168 4.61 -9.92 -4.15
C VAL A 168 3.76 -10.08 -5.40
N ASN A 169 2.77 -9.21 -5.59
CA ASN A 169 1.75 -9.29 -6.65
C ASN A 169 2.38 -9.55 -8.03
N VAL A 170 3.42 -8.77 -8.39
CA VAL A 170 4.24 -8.93 -9.61
C VAL A 170 4.69 -10.38 -9.91
N TYR A 171 4.85 -11.23 -8.89
CA TYR A 171 5.33 -12.60 -9.04
C TYR A 171 4.26 -13.68 -8.75
N GLU A 172 2.98 -13.33 -8.66
CA GLU A 172 1.86 -14.28 -8.56
C GLU A 172 1.67 -15.09 -9.87
N ASP A 173 0.71 -16.03 -9.87
CA ASP A 173 0.29 -16.86 -11.03
C ASP A 173 -1.24 -16.86 -11.07
N ASP A 174 -1.82 -15.74 -11.48
CA ASP A 174 -3.25 -15.44 -11.30
C ASP A 174 -4.18 -16.33 -12.14
N ASP A 175 -3.81 -16.62 -13.39
CA ASP A 175 -4.55 -17.53 -14.25
C ASP A 175 -4.24 -19.03 -14.01
N ASN A 176 -3.22 -19.31 -13.19
CA ASN A 176 -2.69 -20.62 -12.85
C ASN A 176 -2.18 -21.43 -14.06
N ASP A 177 -1.55 -20.80 -15.04
CA ASP A 177 -0.93 -21.45 -16.19
C ASP A 177 0.50 -21.96 -15.94
N ASN A 178 1.02 -21.74 -14.73
CA ASN A 178 2.39 -22.02 -14.28
C ASN A 178 3.44 -21.12 -14.95
N ILE A 179 3.10 -19.86 -15.19
CA ILE A 179 3.98 -18.76 -15.53
C ILE A 179 3.62 -17.65 -14.53
N SER A 180 4.60 -17.07 -13.86
CA SER A 180 4.33 -15.97 -12.95
C SER A 180 4.06 -14.68 -13.73
N ASN A 181 3.22 -13.79 -13.22
CA ASN A 181 2.77 -12.55 -13.86
C ASN A 181 3.92 -11.76 -14.53
N TYR A 182 5.03 -11.49 -13.80
CA TYR A 182 6.24 -10.84 -14.36
C TYR A 182 6.81 -11.45 -15.67
N TYR A 183 6.49 -12.69 -15.98
CA TYR A 183 6.94 -13.41 -17.17
C TYR A 183 5.81 -13.94 -18.05
N ASP A 184 4.56 -13.60 -17.74
CA ASP A 184 3.43 -13.79 -18.64
C ASP A 184 3.19 -12.50 -19.46
N ASP A 185 2.42 -12.63 -20.54
CA ASP A 185 1.94 -11.50 -21.34
C ASP A 185 0.38 -11.50 -21.37
N ASP A 186 -0.30 -12.26 -20.48
CA ASP A 186 -1.76 -12.51 -20.38
C ASP A 186 -2.08 -13.02 -18.96
N ASP A 187 -1.85 -12.17 -17.95
CA ASP A 187 -1.79 -12.51 -16.51
C ASP A 187 -3.08 -13.14 -15.96
N ASP A 188 -4.25 -12.75 -16.46
CA ASP A 188 -5.56 -13.29 -16.06
C ASP A 188 -6.08 -14.43 -16.98
N GLY A 189 -5.39 -14.65 -18.10
CA GLY A 189 -5.69 -15.67 -19.09
C GLY A 189 -7.01 -15.48 -19.85
N ASP A 190 -7.51 -14.25 -19.98
CA ASP A 190 -8.71 -13.92 -20.76
C ASP A 190 -8.46 -13.97 -22.29
N GLY A 191 -7.19 -13.83 -22.69
CA GLY A 191 -6.71 -13.92 -24.06
C GLY A 191 -6.61 -12.61 -24.83
N GLU A 192 -6.70 -11.47 -24.16
CA GLU A 192 -6.02 -10.24 -24.55
C GLU A 192 -4.54 -10.28 -24.06
N ASP A 193 -3.78 -9.21 -24.23
CA ASP A 193 -2.34 -9.14 -23.93
C ASP A 193 -2.21 -8.04 -22.89
N ASP A 194 -1.45 -8.20 -21.80
CA ASP A 194 -1.44 -7.24 -20.66
C ASP A 194 -1.23 -5.80 -21.12
N SER A 195 -0.39 -5.62 -22.14
CA SER A 195 -0.14 -4.30 -22.76
C SER A 195 -1.37 -3.67 -23.44
N GLN A 196 -2.47 -4.37 -23.57
CA GLN A 196 -3.71 -3.97 -24.24
C GLN A 196 -4.95 -4.38 -23.44
N ASP A 197 -4.75 -4.92 -22.24
CA ASP A 197 -5.79 -5.36 -21.34
C ASP A 197 -5.91 -4.37 -20.19
N TYR A 198 -7.16 -4.15 -19.78
CA TYR A 198 -7.55 -3.14 -18.79
C TYR A 198 -8.10 -3.82 -17.53
N ASP A 199 -7.77 -5.10 -17.32
CA ASP A 199 -8.24 -5.95 -16.22
C ASP A 199 -7.18 -7.06 -16.03
N ASN A 200 -5.89 -6.69 -15.96
CA ASN A 200 -4.75 -7.64 -16.00
C ASN A 200 -4.78 -8.67 -14.85
N ASP A 201 -5.45 -8.38 -13.74
CA ASP A 201 -5.64 -9.31 -12.61
C ASP A 201 -6.98 -10.08 -12.66
N GLY A 202 -7.85 -9.76 -13.63
CA GLY A 202 -9.14 -10.38 -13.86
C GLY A 202 -10.13 -10.27 -12.70
N ASP A 203 -9.98 -9.27 -11.82
CA ASP A 203 -10.78 -9.13 -10.61
C ASP A 203 -12.16 -8.47 -10.84
N GLU A 204 -12.42 -8.02 -12.08
CA GLU A 204 -13.61 -7.31 -12.56
C GLU A 204 -13.82 -5.93 -11.88
N ILE A 205 -12.78 -5.32 -11.30
CA ILE A 205 -12.77 -4.00 -10.65
C ILE A 205 -12.03 -2.96 -11.50
N ASP A 206 -12.82 -2.31 -12.37
CA ASP A 206 -12.59 -1.12 -13.24
C ASP A 206 -12.06 0.15 -12.51
N GLY A 207 -11.22 0.03 -11.48
CA GLY A 207 -10.42 1.12 -10.93
C GLY A 207 -9.23 0.67 -10.07
N ASN A 208 -8.71 -0.53 -10.30
CA ASN A 208 -7.47 -1.09 -9.74
C ASN A 208 -6.51 -1.56 -10.87
N ASP A 209 -6.88 -1.24 -12.10
CA ASP A 209 -6.35 -1.61 -13.42
C ASP A 209 -5.45 -0.49 -14.00
N ASN A 210 -5.29 0.60 -13.25
CA ASN A 210 -4.25 1.60 -13.46
C ASN A 210 -3.01 1.23 -12.61
N ASP A 211 -2.49 0.02 -12.81
CA ASP A 211 -1.33 -0.53 -12.10
C ASP A 211 -0.50 -1.29 -13.14
N LEU A 212 0.35 -0.55 -13.84
CA LEU A 212 0.99 -1.01 -15.07
C LEU A 212 2.01 -2.12 -14.82
N ASP A 213 2.74 -2.06 -13.70
CA ASP A 213 3.73 -3.06 -13.33
C ASP A 213 3.17 -4.21 -12.45
N GLY A 214 1.90 -4.10 -12.04
CA GLY A 214 1.18 -5.09 -11.27
C GLY A 214 1.72 -5.24 -9.85
N ASP A 215 2.32 -4.20 -9.27
CA ASP A 215 2.89 -4.27 -7.92
C ASP A 215 1.87 -4.11 -6.79
N GLY A 216 0.62 -3.75 -7.11
CA GLY A 216 -0.45 -3.46 -6.15
C GLY A 216 -0.60 -1.99 -5.80
N ILE A 217 0.14 -1.11 -6.45
CA ILE A 217 0.07 0.34 -6.29
C ILE A 217 -0.45 0.95 -7.59
N ASP A 218 -1.53 1.72 -7.47
CA ASP A 218 -2.13 2.47 -8.58
C ASP A 218 -1.10 3.50 -9.11
N ASN A 219 -0.85 3.57 -10.42
CA ASN A 219 0.10 4.46 -11.11
C ASN A 219 -0.02 5.93 -10.61
N ASP A 220 -1.25 6.34 -10.29
CA ASP A 220 -1.57 7.69 -9.77
C ASP A 220 -0.90 7.99 -8.39
N ASP A 221 -0.58 6.94 -7.62
CA ASP A 221 0.10 6.92 -6.32
C ASP A 221 1.51 6.26 -6.37
N ASP A 222 1.88 5.65 -7.50
CA ASP A 222 3.20 5.08 -7.81
C ASP A 222 4.20 6.19 -8.20
N VAL A 223 5.49 5.86 -8.26
CA VAL A 223 6.57 6.77 -8.67
C VAL A 223 7.55 6.15 -9.67
N ASP A 224 7.27 4.93 -10.15
CA ASP A 224 8.04 4.09 -11.08
C ASP A 224 7.07 3.11 -11.79
N ASP A 225 6.09 3.63 -12.54
CA ASP A 225 4.88 2.91 -13.03
C ASP A 225 5.17 1.61 -13.81
N ASP A 226 6.33 1.48 -14.48
CA ASP A 226 6.74 0.29 -15.24
C ASP A 226 7.84 -0.54 -14.56
N ASN A 227 8.23 -0.17 -13.34
CA ASN A 227 9.31 -0.76 -12.57
C ASN A 227 10.64 -0.89 -13.35
N ASP A 228 10.99 0.05 -14.24
CA ASP A 228 12.28 0.02 -14.95
C ASP A 228 13.47 0.51 -14.07
N GLY A 229 13.14 1.19 -12.96
CA GLY A 229 14.06 1.72 -11.97
C GLY A 229 14.50 3.16 -12.20
N GLU A 230 13.89 3.86 -13.15
CA GLU A 230 13.89 5.32 -13.27
C GLU A 230 12.50 5.83 -12.85
N ARG A 231 12.45 6.90 -12.06
CA ARG A 231 11.17 7.45 -11.61
C ARG A 231 10.48 8.18 -12.77
N ASP A 232 9.16 8.14 -12.88
CA ASP A 232 8.37 8.84 -13.93
C ASP A 232 8.66 10.36 -13.96
N ASP A 233 8.97 10.98 -12.81
CA ASP A 233 9.39 12.40 -12.79
C ASP A 233 10.74 12.69 -13.49
N GLU A 234 11.51 11.64 -13.78
CA GLU A 234 12.78 11.61 -14.51
C GLU A 234 12.77 10.72 -15.77
N ASP A 235 11.73 9.90 -15.99
CA ASP A 235 11.50 9.11 -17.18
C ASP A 235 10.73 9.91 -18.27
N SER A 236 10.60 9.32 -19.45
CA SER A 236 10.05 9.94 -20.64
C SER A 236 9.37 8.95 -21.57
N ASP A 237 9.14 7.72 -21.09
CA ASP A 237 8.52 6.57 -21.77
C ASP A 237 7.92 5.70 -20.65
N ASP A 238 7.01 6.30 -19.85
CA ASP A 238 6.55 5.79 -18.54
C ASP A 238 5.86 4.41 -18.65
N ASP A 239 5.34 4.04 -19.82
CA ASP A 239 4.77 2.72 -20.11
C ASP A 239 5.69 1.73 -20.86
N ASN A 240 6.90 2.19 -21.21
CA ASN A 240 7.89 1.47 -22.02
C ASN A 240 7.39 0.93 -23.39
N ASP A 241 6.32 1.49 -23.96
CA ASP A 241 5.79 1.05 -25.25
C ASP A 241 6.69 1.47 -26.44
N GLY A 242 7.60 2.42 -26.18
CA GLY A 242 8.56 2.99 -27.10
C GLY A 242 8.12 4.30 -27.77
N LEU A 243 7.10 4.97 -27.23
CA LEU A 243 6.63 6.30 -27.57
C LEU A 243 6.86 7.26 -26.40
N ASP A 244 7.75 8.25 -26.61
CA ASP A 244 7.96 9.25 -25.55
C ASP A 244 6.62 9.88 -25.06
N ASP A 245 6.33 9.99 -23.75
CA ASP A 245 5.00 10.34 -23.17
C ASP A 245 4.35 11.57 -23.82
N TYR A 246 5.15 12.61 -24.12
CA TYR A 246 4.64 13.82 -24.77
C TYR A 246 4.06 13.59 -26.19
N LEU A 247 4.25 12.40 -26.75
CA LEU A 247 3.71 11.91 -28.02
C LEU A 247 2.69 10.79 -27.84
N ASP A 248 2.61 10.21 -26.65
CA ASP A 248 1.54 9.29 -26.27
C ASP A 248 0.25 10.05 -25.93
N SER A 249 -0.84 9.32 -25.87
CA SER A 249 -2.17 9.79 -25.50
C SER A 249 -2.84 8.84 -24.51
N ASP A 250 -2.04 8.02 -23.85
CA ASP A 250 -2.34 6.99 -22.86
C ASP A 250 -0.97 6.61 -22.26
N ASP A 251 -0.28 7.56 -21.59
CA ASP A 251 1.15 7.45 -21.24
C ASP A 251 1.49 6.47 -20.11
N ASP A 252 0.49 5.98 -19.41
CA ASP A 252 0.54 4.87 -18.45
C ASP A 252 -0.21 3.61 -18.97
N ASN A 253 -0.81 3.71 -20.17
CA ASN A 253 -1.54 2.67 -20.87
C ASN A 253 -2.67 2.00 -20.04
N ASP A 254 -3.30 2.76 -19.14
CA ASP A 254 -4.43 2.33 -18.30
C ASP A 254 -5.78 2.25 -19.06
N GLY A 255 -5.78 2.68 -20.34
CA GLY A 255 -6.96 2.68 -21.20
C GLY A 255 -7.82 3.94 -21.13
N ILE A 256 -7.37 4.94 -20.38
CA ILE A 256 -7.97 6.26 -20.22
C ILE A 256 -7.02 7.29 -20.84
N ASP A 257 -7.38 7.78 -22.03
CA ASP A 257 -6.65 8.88 -22.70
C ASP A 257 -6.36 10.05 -21.71
N ASP A 258 -5.12 10.55 -21.62
CA ASP A 258 -4.72 11.53 -20.59
C ASP A 258 -5.45 12.89 -20.70
N ASP A 259 -6.10 13.17 -21.85
CA ASP A 259 -7.06 14.29 -21.98
C ASP A 259 -8.39 14.04 -21.21
N GLU A 260 -8.73 12.79 -20.89
CA GLU A 260 -9.92 12.30 -20.17
C GLU A 260 -9.67 12.05 -18.67
N GLU A 261 -8.44 11.77 -18.23
CA GLU A 261 -8.07 11.59 -16.82
C GLU A 261 -8.31 12.84 -15.94
N ASP A 262 -7.95 14.05 -16.40
CA ASP A 262 -8.24 15.32 -15.67
C ASP A 262 -9.77 15.58 -15.53
N SER A 263 -10.61 14.76 -16.18
CA SER A 263 -12.08 14.80 -16.08
C SER A 263 -12.69 13.74 -15.16
N SER A 264 -11.88 12.83 -14.62
CA SER A 264 -12.26 11.79 -13.67
C SER A 264 -12.69 12.42 -12.33
N ASN A 265 -13.99 12.66 -12.20
CA ASN A 265 -14.60 13.03 -10.94
C ASN A 265 -14.50 11.83 -10.01
N THR A 266 -13.43 11.77 -9.20
CA THR A 266 -13.14 10.81 -8.13
C THR A 266 -14.43 10.30 -7.50
N THR A 267 -14.99 9.24 -8.08
CA THR A 267 -15.96 8.41 -7.40
C THR A 267 -15.13 7.40 -6.66
N THR A 268 -14.58 7.82 -5.51
CA THR A 268 -14.07 6.89 -4.51
C THR A 268 -15.19 5.88 -4.25
N ASN A 269 -15.12 4.71 -4.89
CA ASN A 269 -15.95 3.58 -4.54
C ASN A 269 -15.43 3.15 -3.17
N ILE A 270 -16.11 3.61 -2.13
CA ILE A 270 -15.85 3.11 -0.79
C ILE A 270 -16.23 1.63 -0.81
N ILE A 271 -15.25 0.76 -1.00
CA ILE A 271 -15.43 -0.69 -0.86
C ILE A 271 -15.76 -0.94 0.61
N LEU A 272 -17.04 -1.18 0.86
CA LEU A 272 -17.53 -1.52 2.19
C LEU A 272 -17.23 -3.00 2.42
N PRO A 273 -16.68 -3.39 3.59
CA PRO A 273 -16.37 -4.78 3.89
C PRO A 273 -17.60 -5.67 3.65
N THR A 274 -17.51 -6.61 2.70
CA THR A 274 -18.64 -7.48 2.36
C THR A 274 -18.84 -8.60 3.39
N ASN A 275 -17.86 -8.81 4.28
CA ASN A 275 -17.88 -9.81 5.34
C ASN A 275 -17.68 -9.19 6.73
N TYR A 276 -18.70 -9.31 7.57
CA TYR A 276 -18.69 -8.80 8.94
C TYR A 276 -18.65 -9.94 9.98
N THR A 277 -17.69 -9.88 10.90
CA THR A 277 -17.63 -10.79 12.05
C THR A 277 -18.61 -10.40 13.16
N VAL A 278 -18.85 -11.29 14.13
CA VAL A 278 -19.66 -10.97 15.33
C VAL A 278 -19.11 -9.80 16.16
N ASN A 279 -17.86 -9.38 15.94
CA ASN A 279 -17.24 -8.24 16.59
C ASN A 279 -17.32 -6.94 15.75
N ALA A 280 -17.77 -7.02 14.48
CA ALA A 280 -17.88 -5.89 13.57
C ALA A 280 -18.99 -4.90 13.95
N GLY A 281 -19.92 -5.29 14.82
CA GLY A 281 -21.04 -4.43 15.26
C GLY A 281 -20.60 -3.07 15.83
N ARG A 282 -19.39 -2.99 16.42
CA ARG A 282 -18.82 -1.71 16.87
C ARG A 282 -18.43 -0.78 15.72
N LEU A 283 -17.84 -1.33 14.67
CA LEU A 283 -17.43 -0.59 13.48
C LEU A 283 -18.67 -0.13 12.69
N LEU A 284 -19.57 -1.08 12.43
CA LEU A 284 -20.86 -0.83 11.78
C LEU A 284 -21.67 0.26 12.51
N GLY A 285 -21.74 0.18 13.85
CA GLY A 285 -22.47 1.12 14.69
C GLY A 285 -21.74 2.43 15.00
N SER A 286 -20.59 2.70 14.38
CA SER A 286 -19.76 3.88 14.67
C SER A 286 -20.50 5.20 14.39
N GLN A 287 -21.33 5.24 13.35
CA GLN A 287 -22.14 6.42 13.01
C GLN A 287 -23.19 6.73 14.09
N CYS A 288 -23.67 5.73 14.83
CA CYS A 288 -24.60 5.93 15.94
C CYS A 288 -23.97 6.77 17.06
N ALA A 289 -22.64 6.77 17.18
CA ALA A 289 -21.93 7.55 18.21
C ALA A 289 -22.03 9.07 18.01
N GLN A 290 -22.39 9.54 16.80
CA GLN A 290 -22.58 10.96 16.52
C GLN A 290 -23.77 11.54 17.29
N CYS A 291 -24.83 10.74 17.48
CA CYS A 291 -26.02 11.12 18.24
C CYS A 291 -25.94 10.59 19.68
N HIS A 292 -25.67 9.30 19.85
CA HIS A 292 -25.79 8.59 21.12
C HIS A 292 -24.47 8.47 21.88
N GLY A 293 -23.41 9.15 21.45
CA GLY A 293 -22.10 9.13 22.10
C GLY A 293 -21.31 7.83 21.90
N THR A 294 -20.04 7.85 22.29
CA THR A 294 -19.12 6.71 22.13
C THR A 294 -19.68 5.47 22.82
N ASN A 295 -19.67 4.33 22.12
CA ASN A 295 -20.23 3.07 22.58
C ASN A 295 -21.74 3.13 22.91
N GLY A 296 -22.49 4.01 22.24
CA GLY A 296 -23.94 4.16 22.45
C GLY A 296 -24.33 4.76 23.81
N VAL A 297 -23.37 5.39 24.50
CA VAL A 297 -23.61 6.04 25.80
C VAL A 297 -23.64 7.55 25.62
N SER A 298 -24.84 8.11 25.70
CA SER A 298 -25.07 9.51 25.43
C SER A 298 -24.68 10.40 26.61
N SER A 299 -24.21 11.61 26.29
CA SER A 299 -23.86 12.66 27.26
C SER A 299 -24.63 13.96 27.03
N ASN A 300 -25.58 13.97 26.09
CA ASN A 300 -26.36 15.12 25.65
C ASN A 300 -27.87 14.83 25.79
N GLU A 301 -28.73 15.52 25.03
CA GLU A 301 -30.19 15.33 25.08
C GLU A 301 -30.68 14.08 24.32
N TRP A 302 -29.81 13.40 23.57
CA TRP A 302 -30.08 12.12 22.93
C TRP A 302 -30.06 11.01 23.98
N ASP A 303 -30.85 9.97 23.77
CA ASP A 303 -30.89 8.77 24.58
C ASP A 303 -29.62 7.91 24.40
N SER A 304 -29.34 7.05 25.39
CA SER A 304 -28.30 6.04 25.26
C SER A 304 -28.90 4.78 24.66
N ILE A 305 -28.22 4.20 23.66
CA ILE A 305 -28.63 2.96 22.97
C ILE A 305 -27.78 1.76 23.39
N ALA A 306 -26.79 1.96 24.25
CA ALA A 306 -26.03 0.88 24.87
C ALA A 306 -26.98 -0.05 25.65
N GLY A 307 -26.82 -1.36 25.56
CA GLY A 307 -27.64 -2.32 26.30
C GLY A 307 -29.08 -2.49 25.78
N GLU A 308 -29.47 -1.83 24.68
CA GLU A 308 -30.80 -1.96 24.11
C GLU A 308 -30.99 -3.30 23.40
N ASP A 309 -32.13 -3.94 23.67
CA ASP A 309 -32.40 -5.30 23.20
C ASP A 309 -33.08 -5.36 21.82
N ASN A 310 -33.58 -4.22 21.33
CA ASN A 310 -34.49 -4.19 20.18
C ASN A 310 -34.24 -3.10 19.13
N LEU A 311 -32.96 -2.80 18.85
CA LEU A 311 -32.57 -1.82 17.83
C LEU A 311 -33.25 -2.06 16.48
N ALA A 312 -33.38 -3.32 16.03
CA ALA A 312 -33.93 -3.64 14.72
C ALA A 312 -35.41 -3.24 14.56
N ASP A 313 -36.18 -3.22 15.65
CA ASP A 313 -37.58 -2.77 15.61
C ASP A 313 -37.67 -1.23 15.71
N GLU A 314 -36.77 -0.61 16.46
CA GLU A 314 -36.80 0.83 16.79
C GLU A 314 -36.18 1.71 15.69
N ILE A 315 -35.16 1.21 14.99
CA ILE A 315 -34.41 2.01 14.01
C ILE A 315 -35.23 2.35 12.75
N PHE A 316 -36.29 1.57 12.47
CA PHE A 316 -37.21 1.81 11.35
C PHE A 316 -38.51 2.50 11.77
N GLU A 317 -38.66 2.91 13.04
CA GLU A 317 -39.86 3.62 13.47
C GLU A 317 -39.94 5.02 12.82
N ASP A 318 -41.03 5.28 12.09
CA ASP A 318 -41.28 6.53 11.34
C ASP A 318 -41.38 7.79 12.23
N ASP A 319 -41.38 7.61 13.56
CA ASP A 319 -41.49 8.69 14.53
C ASP A 319 -40.14 9.44 14.74
N GLU A 320 -39.01 8.88 14.29
CA GLU A 320 -37.68 9.48 14.37
C GLU A 320 -37.01 9.57 12.98
N PRO A 321 -37.20 10.69 12.23
CA PRO A 321 -36.80 10.78 10.82
C PRO A 321 -35.29 10.67 10.60
N ILE A 322 -34.47 10.98 11.60
CA ILE A 322 -33.00 10.82 11.53
C ILE A 322 -32.58 9.36 11.71
N MET A 323 -33.22 8.63 12.62
CA MET A 323 -32.94 7.21 12.89
C MET A 323 -33.39 6.35 11.71
N SER A 324 -34.58 6.62 11.19
CA SER A 324 -35.09 5.98 9.98
C SER A 324 -34.18 6.26 8.77
N ALA A 325 -33.69 7.50 8.59
CA ALA A 325 -32.73 7.81 7.53
C ALA A 325 -31.39 7.07 7.70
N GLN A 326 -30.86 6.97 8.92
CA GLN A 326 -29.65 6.20 9.19
C GLN A 326 -29.87 4.70 8.94
N ALA A 327 -31.04 4.15 9.27
CA ALA A 327 -31.37 2.74 9.04
C ALA A 327 -31.30 2.32 7.57
N HIS A 328 -31.63 3.23 6.64
CA HIS A 328 -31.56 2.95 5.20
C HIS A 328 -30.13 2.82 4.68
N GLY A 329 -29.12 3.27 5.44
CA GLY A 329 -27.70 3.09 5.13
C GLY A 329 -27.15 1.74 5.56
N TYR A 330 -27.98 0.85 6.13
CA TYR A 330 -27.57 -0.47 6.59
C TYR A 330 -28.51 -1.56 6.05
N THR A 331 -27.95 -2.73 5.76
CA THR A 331 -28.69 -3.97 5.52
C THR A 331 -29.32 -4.49 6.81
N SER A 332 -30.27 -5.42 6.68
CA SER A 332 -30.92 -6.03 7.86
C SER A 332 -29.92 -6.83 8.71
N GLU A 333 -28.95 -7.47 8.06
CA GLU A 333 -27.87 -8.23 8.69
C GLU A 333 -26.94 -7.33 9.49
N GLU A 334 -26.52 -6.18 8.94
CA GLU A 334 -25.68 -5.21 9.64
C GLU A 334 -26.39 -4.62 10.86
N ILE A 335 -27.67 -4.27 10.74
CA ILE A 335 -28.47 -3.78 11.87
C ILE A 335 -28.53 -4.80 13.02
N VAL A 336 -28.63 -6.10 12.69
CA VAL A 336 -28.59 -7.18 13.68
C VAL A 336 -27.22 -7.26 14.35
N LEU A 337 -26.12 -7.07 13.62
CA LEU A 337 -24.76 -7.06 14.17
C LEU A 337 -24.53 -5.85 15.09
N ILE A 338 -24.98 -4.66 14.69
CA ILE A 338 -24.95 -3.45 15.52
C ILE A 338 -25.72 -3.69 16.82
N GLY A 339 -26.97 -4.18 16.72
CA GLY A 339 -27.80 -4.47 17.89
C GLY A 339 -27.19 -5.52 18.81
N ASN A 340 -26.61 -6.60 18.26
CA ASN A 340 -25.93 -7.63 19.04
C ASN A 340 -24.73 -7.08 19.81
N TRP A 341 -23.96 -6.17 19.21
CA TRP A 341 -22.87 -5.49 19.89
C TRP A 341 -23.38 -4.56 20.99
N LEU A 342 -24.37 -3.70 20.70
CA LEU A 342 -24.93 -2.77 21.68
C LEU A 342 -25.45 -3.49 22.94
N LYS A 343 -26.08 -4.66 22.78
CA LYS A 343 -26.53 -5.52 23.90
C LYS A 343 -25.41 -5.94 24.86
N THR A 344 -24.17 -5.98 24.40
CA THR A 344 -23.02 -6.34 25.25
C THR A 344 -22.58 -5.19 26.17
N LEU A 345 -23.06 -3.97 25.91
CA LEU A 345 -22.65 -2.76 26.59
C LEU A 345 -23.59 -2.46 27.77
N ASN A 346 -23.07 -1.73 28.75
CA ASN A 346 -23.86 -1.28 29.90
C ASN A 346 -24.21 0.21 29.73
N THR A 347 -25.44 0.60 30.06
CA THR A 347 -25.80 2.01 30.22
C THR A 347 -25.23 2.57 31.52
N ASN A 348 -25.09 3.90 31.59
CA ASN A 348 -24.71 4.62 32.80
C ASN A 348 -25.92 4.89 33.75
N ASP A 349 -27.07 4.25 33.52
CA ASP A 349 -28.31 4.47 34.27
C ASP A 349 -28.38 3.74 35.64
#